data_AF-A0A2N0SAL3-F1
#
_entry.id   AF-A0A2N0SAL3-F1
#
_cell.length_a   1.000
_cell.length_b   1.000
_cell.length_c   1.000
_cell.angle_alpha   90.00
_cell.angle_beta   90.00
_cell.angle_gamma   90.00
#
_symmetry.space_group_name_H-M   'P 1'
#
loop_
_entity.id
_entity.type
_entity.pdbx_description
1 polymer ?
#
loop_
_entity_poly.entity_id
_entity_poly.type
_entity_poly.pdbx_seq_one_letter_code
_entity_poly.pdbx_strand_id
1 'polypeptide(L)'
;TVSAPAIADTICNDSSVAPISNGIPTSSVNTDNWENVPEHYVPLIHQSAIYEGCRLNQPFRMKIWKKKLQPLAVGSDGWLTHMKEIYDHHSMLSKYEQDRIIAGIKWNTTPDQGEYRKNLCNIVMEVTDAHHNYELKLLEMSIEVTPEVAPVSEHLPKREYKKREKRRKEKAIAFAKKQREDNEILENLRSWVKTYEDVFIIEYYRDEIDLTYQSCAIMDDRPLKRRADDNGNLDTYYGYHKDKKICILSTSEDLEISSSIRTL
;
A
#
# COMPACT_ATOMS: atom_id res chain seq x y z
N THR A 1 56.36 24.92 9.01
CA THR A 1 56.95 25.50 7.80
C THR A 1 56.19 24.99 6.60
N VAL A 2 55.54 25.91 5.91
CA VAL A 2 54.66 25.74 4.74
C VAL A 2 55.50 25.46 3.50
N SER A 3 55.01 24.64 2.55
CA SER A 3 55.00 25.03 1.13
C SER A 3 54.10 24.16 0.27
N ALA A 4 53.16 24.83 -0.40
CA ALA A 4 52.41 24.34 -1.56
C ALA A 4 53.20 24.64 -2.85
N PRO A 5 52.90 23.99 -3.98
CA PRO A 5 53.20 24.51 -5.32
C PRO A 5 51.94 25.21 -5.87
N ALA A 6 51.94 26.54 -5.99
CA ALA A 6 52.47 27.33 -7.11
C ALA A 6 51.59 27.24 -8.37
N ILE A 7 50.68 28.21 -8.45
CA ILE A 7 49.98 28.66 -9.65
C ILE A 7 51.01 29.24 -10.62
N ALA A 8 50.94 28.86 -11.89
CA ALA A 8 51.66 29.53 -12.96
C ALA A 8 50.65 30.09 -13.95
N ASP A 9 50.42 31.41 -13.86
CA ASP A 9 49.81 32.21 -14.91
C ASP A 9 50.75 32.25 -16.12
N THR A 10 50.21 32.02 -17.31
CA THR A 10 50.87 32.45 -18.56
C THR A 10 50.03 33.57 -19.17
N ILE A 11 50.62 34.75 -19.17
CA ILE A 11 50.14 36.00 -19.72
C ILE A 11 50.69 36.18 -21.16
N CYS A 12 49.93 36.94 -21.98
CA CYS A 12 50.27 37.62 -23.25
C CYS A 12 50.28 36.78 -24.55
N ASN A 13 49.78 37.24 -25.71
CA ASN A 13 49.25 38.54 -26.12
C ASN A 13 48.47 38.45 -27.45
N ASP A 14 47.48 39.33 -27.58
CA ASP A 14 47.00 40.08 -28.75
C ASP A 14 47.23 39.55 -30.18
N SER A 15 46.11 39.27 -30.86
CA SER A 15 45.92 39.63 -32.26
C SER A 15 44.51 40.12 -32.49
N SER A 16 44.41 41.45 -32.60
CA SER A 16 43.25 42.22 -33.02
C SER A 16 42.93 41.93 -34.49
N VAL A 17 41.79 41.27 -34.72
CA VAL A 17 41.05 41.36 -35.99
C VAL A 17 39.58 41.50 -35.63
N ALA A 18 39.02 42.69 -35.83
CA ALA A 18 37.61 42.98 -35.61
C ALA A 18 36.72 42.21 -36.61
N PRO A 19 35.71 41.45 -36.18
CA PRO A 19 34.67 41.00 -37.08
C PRO A 19 33.64 42.13 -37.25
N ILE A 20 33.36 42.42 -38.52
CA ILE A 20 32.40 43.40 -38.99
C ILE A 20 31.03 43.14 -38.34
N SER A 21 30.46 44.21 -37.77
CA SER A 21 29.11 44.30 -37.23
C SER A 21 28.07 43.85 -38.25
N ASN A 22 27.64 42.59 -38.15
CA ASN A 22 26.44 42.10 -38.79
C ASN A 22 25.36 41.91 -37.72
N GLY A 23 24.45 42.88 -37.68
CA GLY A 23 23.11 42.79 -37.11
C GLY A 23 23.01 42.10 -35.75
N ILE A 24 23.01 42.90 -34.68
CA ILE A 24 22.34 42.52 -33.43
C ILE A 24 20.97 41.94 -33.82
N PRO A 25 20.65 40.66 -33.57
CA PRO A 25 19.27 40.28 -33.46
C PRO A 25 18.81 41.05 -32.23
N THR A 26 18.02 42.10 -32.46
CA THR A 26 17.17 42.70 -31.43
C THR A 26 16.70 41.57 -30.55
N SER A 27 17.06 41.63 -29.25
CA SER A 27 16.57 40.69 -28.25
C SER A 27 15.10 40.44 -28.55
N SER A 28 14.72 39.20 -28.84
CA SER A 28 13.30 38.87 -28.91
C SER A 28 12.74 39.35 -27.60
N VAL A 29 11.89 40.37 -27.66
CA VAL A 29 11.11 40.84 -26.53
C VAL A 29 10.52 39.58 -25.92
N ASN A 30 11.01 39.21 -24.74
CA ASN A 30 10.48 38.09 -24.00
C ASN A 30 9.11 38.57 -23.52
N THR A 31 8.11 38.46 -24.39
CA THR A 31 6.72 38.49 -23.97
C THR A 31 6.51 37.18 -23.24
N ASP A 32 6.80 37.19 -21.93
CA ASP A 32 6.29 36.21 -20.98
C ASP A 32 4.76 36.29 -21.02
N ASN A 33 4.16 35.66 -22.04
CA ASN A 33 2.71 35.58 -22.23
C ASN A 33 2.07 34.56 -21.26
N TRP A 34 2.74 34.29 -20.14
CA TRP A 34 2.35 33.31 -19.12
C TRP A 34 1.44 33.92 -18.04
N GLU A 35 1.00 35.17 -18.20
CA GLU A 35 0.15 35.87 -17.22
C GLU A 35 -1.13 35.08 -16.86
N ASN A 36 -1.64 34.27 -17.80
CA ASN A 36 -2.82 33.42 -17.60
C ASN A 36 -2.49 31.95 -17.28
N VAL A 37 -1.22 31.61 -17.06
CA VAL A 37 -0.78 30.24 -16.78
C VAL A 37 -0.38 30.10 -15.32
N PRO A 38 -1.02 29.21 -14.56
CA PRO A 38 -0.62 28.93 -13.19
C PRO A 38 0.86 28.52 -13.09
N GLU A 39 1.59 29.10 -12.15
CA GLU A 39 3.05 28.90 -11.99
C GLU A 39 3.45 27.43 -11.88
N HIS A 40 2.65 26.64 -11.17
CA HIS A 40 2.90 25.20 -10.97
C HIS A 40 2.72 24.35 -12.23
N TYR A 41 2.12 24.89 -13.29
CA TYR A 41 2.04 24.22 -14.60
C TYR A 41 3.28 24.49 -15.44
N VAL A 42 3.97 25.60 -15.25
CA VAL A 42 5.12 26.04 -16.08
C VAL A 42 6.20 24.95 -16.23
N PRO A 43 6.61 24.22 -15.16
CA PRO A 43 7.61 23.16 -15.30
C PRO A 43 7.13 21.96 -16.13
N LEU A 44 5.82 21.79 -16.29
CA LEU A 44 5.19 20.62 -16.93
C LEU A 44 4.74 20.89 -18.37
N ILE A 45 4.98 22.11 -18.88
CA ILE A 45 4.54 22.48 -20.22
C ILE A 45 5.36 21.71 -21.25
N HIS A 46 4.66 20.90 -22.04
CA HIS A 46 5.30 20.15 -23.09
C HIS A 46 5.76 21.08 -24.22
N GLN A 47 6.90 20.76 -24.84
CA GLN A 47 7.45 21.54 -25.96
C GLN A 47 6.58 21.43 -27.23
N SER A 48 5.72 20.41 -27.32
CA SER A 48 4.82 20.24 -28.45
C SER A 48 3.54 21.04 -28.26
N ALA A 49 3.01 21.53 -29.38
CA ALA A 49 1.69 22.13 -29.43
C ALA A 49 0.59 21.16 -28.93
N ILE A 50 -0.34 21.69 -28.13
CA ILE A 50 -1.51 20.97 -27.62
C ILE A 50 -2.69 21.31 -28.53
N TYR A 51 -3.50 20.31 -28.88
CA TYR A 51 -4.70 20.47 -29.68
C TYR A 51 -5.94 20.07 -28.88
N GLU A 52 -7.11 20.48 -29.36
CA GLU A 52 -8.38 20.13 -28.75
C GLU A 52 -8.57 18.61 -28.60
N GLY A 53 -8.91 18.20 -27.38
CA GLY A 53 -8.99 16.80 -26.94
C GLY A 53 -8.27 16.58 -25.61
N CYS A 54 -8.65 15.51 -24.90
CA CYS A 54 -7.98 15.09 -23.65
C CYS A 54 -6.52 14.66 -23.90
N ARG A 55 -5.75 14.52 -22.81
CA ARG A 55 -4.32 14.12 -22.84
C ARG A 55 -4.01 12.91 -23.70
N LEU A 56 -4.86 11.87 -23.65
CA LEU A 56 -4.66 10.62 -24.40
C LEU A 56 -5.22 10.66 -25.84
N ASN A 57 -5.95 11.71 -26.20
CA ASN A 57 -6.68 11.81 -27.48
C ASN A 57 -6.11 12.89 -28.41
N GLN A 58 -4.82 13.22 -28.25
CA GLN A 58 -4.17 14.20 -29.10
C GLN A 58 -4.15 13.73 -30.57
N PRO A 59 -4.48 14.61 -31.53
CA PRO A 59 -4.52 14.26 -32.93
C PRO A 59 -3.12 13.91 -33.45
N PHE A 60 -3.00 12.80 -34.17
CA PHE A 60 -1.74 12.43 -34.82
C PHE A 60 -1.35 13.44 -35.93
N ARG A 61 -0.04 13.56 -36.17
CA ARG A 61 0.57 14.55 -37.11
C ARG A 61 -0.13 14.66 -38.46
N MET A 62 -0.50 13.54 -39.07
CA MET A 62 -1.16 13.53 -40.38
C MET A 62 -2.60 14.09 -40.34
N LYS A 63 -3.33 13.92 -39.24
CA LYS A 63 -4.67 14.52 -39.05
C LYS A 63 -4.55 16.04 -38.91
N ILE A 64 -3.57 16.51 -38.14
CA ILE A 64 -3.26 17.94 -37.98
C ILE A 64 -2.98 18.57 -39.34
N TRP A 65 -2.10 17.96 -40.14
CA TRP A 65 -1.73 18.51 -41.45
C TRP A 65 -2.89 18.49 -42.46
N LYS A 66 -3.59 17.36 -42.60
CA LYS A 66 -4.73 17.23 -43.52
C LYS A 66 -5.87 18.18 -43.20
N LYS A 67 -6.15 18.40 -41.91
CA LYS A 67 -7.26 19.25 -41.45
C LYS A 67 -6.83 20.67 -41.08
N LYS A 68 -5.55 21.01 -41.20
CA LYS A 68 -4.97 22.30 -40.79
C LYS A 68 -5.41 22.73 -39.39
N LEU A 69 -5.38 21.79 -38.44
CA LEU A 69 -5.81 22.04 -37.06
C LEU A 69 -4.93 23.12 -36.43
N GLN A 70 -5.56 24.03 -35.70
CA GLN A 70 -4.85 25.05 -34.92
C GLN A 70 -4.58 24.51 -33.51
N PRO A 71 -3.40 24.79 -32.96
CA PRO A 71 -3.12 24.46 -31.57
C PRO A 71 -3.93 25.35 -30.64
N LEU A 72 -4.19 24.86 -29.43
CA LEU A 72 -4.81 25.65 -28.38
C LEU A 72 -3.87 26.78 -27.97
N ALA A 73 -4.44 27.98 -27.80
CA ALA A 73 -3.69 29.11 -27.27
C ALA A 73 -3.31 28.83 -25.81
N VAL A 74 -2.06 29.11 -25.46
CA VAL A 74 -1.56 29.01 -24.08
C VAL A 74 -2.43 29.88 -23.17
N GLY A 75 -2.88 29.32 -22.04
CA GLY A 75 -3.76 30.02 -21.10
C GLY A 75 -5.25 30.07 -21.50
N SER A 76 -5.65 29.53 -22.66
CA SER A 76 -7.07 29.32 -22.97
C SER A 76 -7.71 28.24 -22.10
N ASP A 77 -9.03 28.27 -21.88
CA ASP A 77 -9.74 27.30 -21.06
C ASP A 77 -9.49 25.83 -21.47
N GLY A 78 -9.47 25.57 -22.78
CA GLY A 78 -9.16 24.24 -23.31
C GLY A 78 -7.73 23.82 -23.01
N TRP A 79 -6.78 24.76 -23.10
CA TRP A 79 -5.37 24.51 -22.76
C TRP A 79 -5.17 24.27 -21.26
N LEU A 80 -5.82 25.09 -20.41
CA LEU A 80 -5.77 24.95 -18.96
C LEU A 80 -6.39 23.63 -18.48
N THR A 81 -7.49 23.20 -19.10
CA THR A 81 -8.11 21.89 -18.83
C THR A 81 -7.13 20.75 -19.13
N HIS A 82 -6.45 20.81 -20.28
CA HIS A 82 -5.44 19.82 -20.65
C HIS A 82 -4.23 19.82 -19.70
N MET A 83 -3.73 21.01 -19.32
CA MET A 83 -2.63 21.13 -18.38
C MET A 83 -2.99 20.63 -16.98
N LYS A 84 -4.25 20.81 -16.56
CA LYS A 84 -4.75 20.23 -15.32
C LYS A 84 -4.67 18.70 -15.33
N GLU A 85 -5.04 18.04 -16.44
CA GLU A 85 -4.89 16.57 -16.56
C GLU A 85 -3.42 16.11 -16.46
N ILE A 86 -2.49 16.89 -17.02
CA ILE A 86 -1.05 16.61 -16.92
C ILE A 86 -0.58 16.77 -15.47
N TYR A 87 -0.96 17.88 -14.82
CA TYR A 87 -0.58 18.18 -13.45
C TYR A 87 -1.17 17.18 -12.45
N ASP A 88 -2.46 16.84 -12.57
CA ASP A 88 -3.12 15.87 -11.70
C ASP A 88 -2.41 14.52 -11.76
N HIS A 89 -1.98 14.10 -12.96
CA HIS A 89 -1.19 12.88 -13.13
C HIS A 89 0.24 13.01 -12.58
N HIS A 90 0.91 14.14 -12.80
CA HIS A 90 2.23 14.39 -12.22
C HIS A 90 2.17 14.34 -10.69
N SER A 91 1.20 15.01 -10.07
CA SER A 91 0.95 15.00 -8.63
C SER A 91 0.72 13.58 -8.11
N MET A 92 -0.08 12.78 -8.82
CA MET A 92 -0.28 11.37 -8.51
C MET A 92 1.03 10.56 -8.56
N LEU A 93 1.83 10.73 -9.60
CA LEU A 93 3.12 10.03 -9.74
C LEU A 93 4.13 10.46 -8.68
N SER A 94 4.27 11.76 -8.42
CA SER A 94 5.17 12.27 -7.38
C SER A 94 4.77 11.74 -5.99
N LYS A 95 3.47 11.68 -5.70
CA LYS A 95 2.98 11.08 -4.45
C LYS A 95 3.32 9.60 -4.37
N TYR A 96 3.11 8.86 -5.46
CA TYR A 96 3.45 7.45 -5.55
C TYR A 96 4.96 7.20 -5.34
N GLU A 97 5.83 7.97 -6.00
CA GLU A 97 7.28 7.88 -5.81
C GLU A 97 7.70 8.21 -4.38
N GLN A 98 7.10 9.24 -3.77
CA GLN A 98 7.36 9.60 -2.39
C GLN A 98 6.94 8.47 -1.44
N ASP A 99 5.76 7.88 -1.64
CA ASP A 99 5.29 6.72 -0.86
C ASP A 99 6.22 5.50 -1.04
N ARG A 100 6.77 5.31 -2.24
CA ARG A 100 7.77 4.27 -2.55
C ARG A 100 9.06 4.48 -1.75
N ILE A 101 9.57 5.70 -1.72
CA ILE A 101 10.76 6.08 -0.95
C ILE A 101 10.51 5.92 0.56
N ILE A 102 9.36 6.39 1.06
CA ILE A 102 8.97 6.24 2.48
C ILE A 102 8.91 4.76 2.86
N ALA A 103 8.37 3.90 1.99
CA ALA A 103 8.33 2.46 2.23
C ALA A 103 9.74 1.87 2.30
N GLY A 104 10.65 2.25 1.38
CA GLY A 104 12.07 1.87 1.43
C GLY A 104 12.71 2.26 2.77
N ILE A 105 12.52 3.50 3.21
CA ILE A 105 13.04 3.99 4.49
C ILE A 105 12.45 3.20 5.67
N LYS A 106 11.12 3.02 5.71
CA LYS A 106 10.40 2.30 6.78
C LYS A 106 10.95 0.88 6.97
N TRP A 107 11.25 0.21 5.87
CA TRP A 107 11.73 -1.17 5.86
C TRP A 107 13.25 -1.29 5.79
N ASN A 108 13.97 -0.16 5.79
CA ASN A 108 15.43 -0.04 5.64
C ASN A 108 15.95 -0.81 4.41
N THR A 109 15.39 -0.51 3.26
CA THR A 109 15.68 -1.15 1.99
C THR A 109 15.53 -0.18 0.80
N THR A 110 15.78 -0.63 -0.44
CA THR A 110 15.53 0.16 -1.65
C THR A 110 14.03 0.50 -1.78
N PRO A 111 13.66 1.61 -2.46
CA PRO A 111 12.25 1.96 -2.64
C PRO A 111 11.40 0.83 -3.21
N ASP A 112 11.93 0.12 -4.22
CA ASP A 112 11.21 -0.96 -4.90
C ASP A 112 11.00 -2.17 -3.95
N GLN A 113 12.02 -2.53 -3.15
CA GLN A 113 11.88 -3.55 -2.09
C GLN A 113 10.90 -3.13 -1.00
N GLY A 114 10.92 -1.85 -0.62
CA GLY A 114 10.04 -1.30 0.39
C GLY A 114 8.59 -1.34 -0.05
N GLU A 115 8.32 -1.03 -1.32
CA GLU A 115 7.00 -1.14 -1.93
C GLU A 115 6.50 -2.58 -1.96
N TYR A 116 7.33 -3.51 -2.45
CA TYR A 116 6.98 -4.94 -2.45
C TYR A 116 6.56 -5.41 -1.05
N ARG A 117 7.37 -5.09 -0.03
CA ARG A 117 7.05 -5.44 1.36
C ARG A 117 5.78 -4.77 1.86
N LYS A 118 5.54 -3.49 1.52
CA LYS A 118 4.32 -2.78 1.89
C LYS A 118 3.09 -3.44 1.25
N ASN A 119 3.15 -3.77 -0.03
CA ASN A 119 2.06 -4.40 -0.76
C ASN A 119 1.77 -5.80 -0.21
N LEU A 120 2.82 -6.61 0.02
CA LEU A 120 2.67 -7.92 0.63
C LEU A 120 2.04 -7.84 2.03
N CYS A 121 2.47 -6.90 2.88
CA CYS A 121 1.84 -6.68 4.19
C CYS A 121 0.36 -6.29 4.08
N ASN A 122 0.00 -5.44 3.12
CA ASN A 122 -1.40 -5.05 2.90
C ASN A 122 -2.26 -6.26 2.51
N ILE A 123 -1.77 -7.09 1.58
CA ILE A 123 -2.50 -8.29 1.15
C ILE A 123 -2.64 -9.28 2.32
N VAL A 124 -1.58 -9.49 3.11
CA VAL A 124 -1.67 -10.35 4.30
C VAL A 124 -2.71 -9.84 5.29
N MET A 125 -2.82 -8.52 5.50
CA MET A 125 -3.86 -7.94 6.34
C MET A 125 -5.25 -8.20 5.75
N GLU A 126 -5.46 -7.96 4.46
CA GLU A 126 -6.74 -8.18 3.78
C GLU A 126 -7.20 -9.64 3.84
N VAL A 127 -6.29 -10.60 3.60
CA VAL A 127 -6.56 -12.03 3.76
C VAL A 127 -6.96 -12.32 5.21
N THR A 128 -6.17 -11.85 6.18
CA THR A 128 -6.43 -12.11 7.61
C THR A 128 -7.78 -11.54 8.04
N ASP A 129 -8.11 -10.31 7.64
CA ASP A 129 -9.39 -9.67 7.95
C ASP A 129 -10.56 -10.41 7.30
N ALA A 130 -10.40 -10.86 6.04
CA ALA A 130 -11.43 -11.63 5.35
C ALA A 130 -11.70 -12.97 6.05
N HIS A 131 -10.64 -13.72 6.42
CA HIS A 131 -10.77 -14.95 7.19
C HIS A 131 -11.42 -14.70 8.55
N HIS A 132 -10.96 -13.67 9.27
CA HIS A 132 -11.52 -13.32 10.57
C HIS A 132 -13.01 -13.01 10.50
N ASN A 133 -13.44 -12.20 9.54
CA ASN A 133 -14.85 -11.85 9.35
C ASN A 133 -15.71 -13.09 9.00
N TYR A 134 -15.19 -13.98 8.16
CA TYR A 134 -15.85 -15.23 7.82
C TYR A 134 -16.01 -16.16 9.04
N GLU A 135 -14.93 -16.38 9.80
CA GLU A 135 -14.95 -17.21 11.00
C GLU A 135 -15.84 -16.63 12.09
N LEU A 136 -15.82 -15.30 12.27
CA LEU A 136 -16.69 -14.61 13.21
C LEU A 136 -18.16 -14.81 12.85
N LYS A 137 -18.52 -14.78 11.56
CA LYS A 137 -19.89 -15.03 11.11
C LYS A 137 -20.31 -16.49 11.33
N LEU A 138 -19.42 -17.45 11.06
CA LEU A 138 -19.66 -18.86 11.38
C LEU A 138 -19.94 -19.05 12.87
N LEU A 139 -19.16 -18.39 13.73
CA LEU A 139 -19.33 -18.46 15.17
C LEU A 139 -20.67 -17.85 15.60
N GLU A 140 -21.03 -16.67 15.09
CA GLU A 140 -22.31 -16.01 15.36
C GLU A 140 -23.49 -16.95 15.04
N MET A 141 -23.47 -17.57 13.85
CA MET A 141 -24.51 -18.49 13.42
C MET A 141 -24.56 -19.78 14.25
N SER A 142 -23.41 -20.23 14.79
CA SER A 142 -23.34 -21.41 15.65
C SER A 142 -23.88 -21.16 17.07
N ILE A 143 -23.72 -19.94 17.58
CA ILE A 143 -24.19 -19.52 18.90
C ILE A 143 -25.68 -19.19 18.87
N GLU A 144 -26.23 -18.84 17.70
CA GLU A 144 -27.64 -18.51 17.58
C GLU A 144 -28.54 -19.73 17.86
N VAL A 145 -28.96 -19.82 19.12
CA VAL A 145 -29.79 -20.90 19.63
C VAL A 145 -31.17 -20.86 18.99
N THR A 146 -31.58 -21.99 18.44
CA THR A 146 -32.97 -22.24 17.99
C THR A 146 -33.92 -21.86 19.13
N PRO A 147 -34.92 -20.98 18.92
CA PRO A 147 -35.79 -20.55 20.00
C PRO A 147 -36.46 -21.76 20.65
N GLU A 148 -36.07 -22.07 21.88
CA GLU A 148 -36.61 -23.21 22.61
C GLU A 148 -38.10 -22.96 22.85
N VAL A 149 -38.92 -23.75 22.14
CA VAL A 149 -40.36 -23.63 22.22
C VAL A 149 -40.80 -24.41 23.45
N ALA A 150 -40.92 -23.73 24.59
CA ALA A 150 -41.45 -24.32 25.82
C ALA A 150 -42.73 -25.14 25.52
N PRO A 151 -42.86 -26.38 26.05
CA PRO A 151 -43.97 -27.25 25.73
C PRO A 151 -45.31 -26.58 26.05
N VAL A 152 -46.29 -26.75 25.17
CA VAL A 152 -47.64 -26.22 25.39
C VAL A 152 -48.24 -26.98 26.55
N SER A 153 -48.54 -26.29 27.65
CA SER A 153 -49.39 -26.87 28.70
C SER A 153 -50.75 -27.22 28.10
N GLU A 154 -51.18 -28.48 28.27
CA GLU A 154 -52.45 -29.01 27.74
C GLU A 154 -53.71 -28.31 28.30
N HIS A 155 -53.56 -27.47 29.35
CA HIS A 155 -54.67 -26.79 30.02
C HIS A 155 -54.80 -25.29 29.67
N LEU A 156 -54.74 -24.92 28.38
CA LEU A 156 -54.98 -23.54 27.95
C LEU A 156 -56.35 -23.35 27.25
N PRO A 157 -57.03 -22.21 27.47
CA PRO A 157 -58.23 -21.86 26.71
C PRO A 157 -57.96 -21.85 25.21
N LYS A 158 -58.87 -22.41 24.39
CA LYS A 158 -58.73 -22.52 22.90
C LYS A 158 -58.31 -21.20 22.21
N ARG A 159 -58.79 -20.05 22.70
CA ARG A 159 -58.43 -18.73 22.16
C ARG A 159 -56.97 -18.35 22.43
N GLU A 160 -56.47 -18.66 23.62
CA GLU A 160 -55.07 -18.41 23.98
C GLU A 160 -54.12 -19.35 23.26
N TYR A 161 -54.52 -20.61 23.09
CA TYR A 161 -53.80 -21.59 22.28
C TYR A 161 -53.59 -21.06 20.84
N LYS A 162 -54.67 -20.67 20.15
CA LYS A 162 -54.58 -20.12 18.79
C LYS A 162 -53.68 -18.88 18.71
N LYS A 163 -53.71 -18.01 19.73
CA LYS A 163 -52.85 -16.82 19.82
C LYS A 163 -51.38 -17.19 19.99
N ARG A 164 -51.05 -18.16 20.85
CA ARG A 164 -49.67 -18.66 21.03
C ARG A 164 -49.16 -19.37 19.79
N GLU A 165 -50.00 -20.18 19.13
CA GLU A 165 -49.65 -20.87 17.89
C GLU A 165 -49.32 -19.88 16.77
N LYS A 166 -50.15 -18.82 16.61
CA LYS A 166 -49.88 -17.76 15.63
C LYS A 166 -48.53 -17.08 15.89
N ARG A 167 -48.25 -16.69 17.13
CA ARG A 167 -46.97 -16.08 17.53
C ARG A 167 -45.77 -17.00 17.27
N ARG A 168 -45.92 -18.31 17.46
CA ARG A 168 -44.87 -19.29 17.15
C ARG A 168 -44.60 -19.38 15.66
N LYS A 169 -45.64 -19.43 14.83
CA LYS A 169 -45.51 -19.42 13.37
C LYS A 169 -44.81 -18.16 12.88
N GLU A 170 -45.18 -16.99 13.42
CA GLU A 170 -44.53 -15.71 13.11
C GLU A 170 -43.03 -15.72 13.50
N LYS A 171 -42.70 -16.21 14.70
CA LYS A 171 -41.29 -16.36 15.14
C LYS A 171 -40.49 -17.32 14.26
N ALA A 172 -41.08 -18.46 13.87
CA ALA A 172 -40.43 -19.43 13.02
C ALA A 172 -40.15 -18.87 11.61
N ILE A 173 -41.10 -18.11 11.05
CA ILE A 173 -40.91 -17.44 9.75
C ILE A 173 -39.79 -16.39 9.85
N ALA A 174 -39.77 -15.58 10.91
CA ALA A 174 -38.73 -14.57 11.13
C ALA A 174 -37.34 -15.22 11.29
N PHE A 175 -37.25 -16.31 12.05
CA PHE A 175 -36.02 -17.07 12.24
C PHE A 175 -35.52 -17.70 10.92
N ALA A 176 -36.41 -18.31 10.14
CA ALA A 176 -36.06 -18.88 8.83
C ALA A 176 -35.62 -17.80 7.83
N LYS A 177 -36.22 -16.61 7.88
CA LYS A 177 -35.79 -15.46 7.07
C LYS A 177 -34.38 -15.02 7.49
N LYS A 178 -34.13 -14.87 8.79
CA LYS A 178 -32.81 -14.49 9.31
C LYS A 178 -31.73 -15.49 8.89
N GLN A 179 -31.98 -16.80 9.06
CA GLN A 179 -31.05 -17.84 8.60
C GLN A 179 -30.71 -17.73 7.11
N ARG A 180 -31.69 -17.36 6.27
CA ARG A 180 -31.45 -17.16 4.84
C ARG A 180 -30.52 -15.96 4.59
N GLU A 181 -30.79 -14.84 5.25
CA GLU A 181 -29.98 -13.63 5.16
C GLU A 181 -28.55 -13.88 5.68
N ASP A 182 -28.41 -14.58 6.80
CA ASP A 182 -27.10 -14.95 7.37
C ASP A 182 -26.31 -15.88 6.43
N ASN A 183 -26.98 -16.85 5.79
CA ASN A 183 -26.35 -17.71 4.79
C ASN A 183 -25.87 -16.92 3.56
N GLU A 184 -26.64 -15.92 3.11
CA GLU A 184 -26.24 -15.05 1.99
C GLU A 184 -25.01 -14.22 2.35
N ILE A 185 -24.97 -13.66 3.56
CA ILE A 185 -23.79 -12.94 4.08
C ILE A 185 -22.59 -13.88 4.16
N LEU A 186 -22.78 -15.10 4.65
CA LEU A 186 -21.71 -16.08 4.80
C LEU A 186 -21.10 -16.50 3.45
N GLU A 187 -21.92 -16.73 2.43
CA GLU A 187 -21.43 -17.04 1.08
C GLU A 187 -20.67 -15.86 0.46
N ASN A 188 -21.15 -14.63 0.67
CA ASN A 188 -20.42 -13.43 0.23
C ASN A 188 -19.04 -13.34 0.92
N LEU A 189 -18.97 -13.54 2.23
CA LEU A 189 -17.72 -13.54 2.99
C LEU A 189 -16.77 -14.65 2.50
N ARG A 190 -17.30 -15.85 2.22
CA ARG A 190 -16.53 -16.96 1.67
C ARG A 190 -15.96 -16.63 0.29
N SER A 191 -16.73 -15.95 -0.56
CA SER A 191 -16.26 -15.48 -1.87
C SER A 191 -15.12 -14.47 -1.72
N TRP A 192 -15.19 -13.58 -0.73
CA TRP A 192 -14.11 -12.64 -0.43
C TRP A 192 -12.84 -13.34 0.02
N VAL A 193 -12.95 -14.29 0.96
CA VAL A 193 -11.81 -15.13 1.40
C VAL A 193 -11.11 -15.75 0.20
N LYS A 194 -11.86 -16.44 -0.66
CA LYS A 194 -11.30 -17.08 -1.86
C LYS A 194 -10.62 -16.07 -2.78
N THR A 195 -11.24 -14.92 -3.00
CA THR A 195 -10.68 -13.86 -3.87
C THR A 195 -9.34 -13.37 -3.32
N TYR A 196 -9.25 -13.11 -2.01
CA TYR A 196 -8.01 -12.63 -1.40
C TYR A 196 -6.95 -13.73 -1.31
N GLU A 197 -7.32 -14.99 -1.08
CA GLU A 197 -6.38 -16.12 -1.18
C GLU A 197 -5.80 -16.24 -2.60
N ASP A 198 -6.65 -16.18 -3.63
CA ASP A 198 -6.22 -16.23 -5.03
C ASP A 198 -5.27 -15.05 -5.36
N VAL A 199 -5.63 -13.82 -4.94
CA VAL A 199 -4.78 -12.63 -5.11
C VAL A 199 -3.46 -12.79 -4.36
N PHE A 200 -3.48 -13.28 -3.12
CA PHE A 200 -2.28 -13.49 -2.33
C PHE A 200 -1.34 -14.49 -2.99
N ILE A 201 -1.87 -15.62 -3.46
CA ILE A 201 -1.06 -16.62 -4.19
C ILE A 201 -0.49 -15.98 -5.46
N ILE A 202 -1.32 -15.30 -6.26
CA ILE A 202 -0.86 -14.67 -7.49
C ILE A 202 0.23 -13.64 -7.20
N GLU A 203 0.03 -12.72 -6.27
CA GLU A 203 0.98 -11.64 -5.95
C GLU A 203 2.26 -12.15 -5.27
N TYR A 204 2.15 -13.15 -4.40
CA TYR A 204 3.31 -13.77 -3.77
C TYR A 204 4.20 -14.49 -4.80
N TYR A 205 3.60 -15.14 -5.81
CA TYR A 205 4.34 -15.87 -6.85
C TYR A 205 4.51 -15.09 -8.17
N ARG A 206 3.96 -13.87 -8.29
CA ARG A 206 3.84 -13.16 -9.56
C ARG A 206 5.18 -12.76 -10.13
N ASP A 207 6.12 -12.48 -9.25
CA ASP A 207 7.37 -11.91 -9.64
C ASP A 207 8.51 -12.93 -9.46
N GLU A 208 9.29 -13.11 -10.53
CA GLU A 208 10.69 -13.59 -10.50
C GLU A 208 11.59 -12.77 -9.53
N ILE A 209 11.02 -11.74 -8.89
CA ILE A 209 11.52 -11.02 -7.71
C ILE A 209 11.72 -11.99 -6.54
N ASP A 210 10.88 -12.99 -6.28
CA ASP A 210 11.14 -13.93 -5.17
C ASP A 210 12.44 -14.76 -5.38
N LEU A 211 12.89 -14.93 -6.63
CA LEU A 211 14.16 -15.58 -6.99
C LEU A 211 15.37 -14.62 -7.02
N THR A 212 15.17 -13.34 -7.33
CA THR A 212 16.24 -12.31 -7.34
C THR A 212 16.38 -11.55 -6.01
N TYR A 213 15.32 -11.54 -5.21
CA TYR A 213 15.21 -10.93 -3.89
C TYR A 213 15.25 -12.07 -2.88
N GLN A 214 16.41 -12.73 -2.86
CA GLN A 214 16.83 -13.76 -1.91
C GLN A 214 15.93 -13.80 -0.68
N SER A 215 14.93 -14.69 -0.73
CA SER A 215 13.92 -14.99 0.29
C SER A 215 14.12 -14.15 1.55
N CYS A 216 13.79 -12.86 1.46
CA CYS A 216 13.78 -12.04 2.64
C CYS A 216 12.49 -12.42 3.32
N ALA A 217 12.57 -13.51 4.07
CA ALA A 217 11.53 -13.90 4.98
C ALA A 217 11.09 -12.61 5.66
N ILE A 218 9.80 -12.44 5.87
CA ILE A 218 9.30 -11.42 6.80
C ILE A 218 9.99 -11.59 8.20
N MET A 219 10.71 -12.70 8.39
CA MET A 219 11.66 -13.09 9.43
C MET A 219 13.16 -12.92 9.06
N ASP A 220 13.54 -11.97 8.21
CA ASP A 220 14.96 -11.71 7.93
C ASP A 220 15.69 -11.39 9.24
N ASP A 221 16.68 -12.24 9.54
CA ASP A 221 17.67 -12.05 10.59
C ASP A 221 18.40 -10.75 10.27
N ARG A 222 17.91 -9.65 10.83
CA ARG A 222 18.58 -8.35 10.73
C ARG A 222 19.78 -8.42 11.67
N PRO A 223 21.03 -8.52 11.20
CA PRO A 223 22.20 -8.54 12.09
C PRO A 223 22.35 -7.21 12.87
N LEU A 224 21.65 -6.16 12.45
CA LEU A 224 21.66 -4.83 13.07
C LEU A 224 20.32 -4.44 13.74
N LYS A 225 19.28 -5.29 13.76
CA LYS A 225 18.22 -5.09 14.78
C LYS A 225 18.83 -5.55 16.09
N ARG A 226 18.92 -4.61 17.03
CA ARG A 226 19.15 -4.91 18.45
C ARG A 226 18.24 -6.07 18.84
N ARG A 227 18.81 -7.10 19.48
CA ARG A 227 18.03 -8.25 19.95
C ARG A 227 16.97 -7.73 20.93
N ALA A 228 15.85 -8.44 21.08
CA ALA A 228 14.90 -8.11 22.14
C ALA A 228 15.59 -8.10 23.53
N ASP A 229 16.64 -8.89 23.67
CA ASP A 229 17.55 -8.93 24.83
C ASP A 229 18.23 -7.58 25.14
N ASP A 230 18.45 -6.73 24.11
CA ASP A 230 19.08 -5.41 24.25
C ASP A 230 18.05 -4.31 24.58
N ASN A 231 16.76 -4.59 24.40
CA ASN A 231 15.69 -3.70 24.84
C ASN A 231 15.30 -4.08 26.28
N GLY A 232 16.08 -3.60 27.25
CA GLY A 232 15.69 -3.55 28.66
C GLY A 232 14.47 -2.65 28.95
N ASN A 233 13.51 -2.51 28.02
CA ASN A 233 12.33 -1.66 28.15
C ASN A 233 10.98 -2.39 28.04
N LEU A 234 10.95 -3.72 27.93
CA LEU A 234 9.68 -4.46 27.90
C LEU A 234 9.20 -4.99 29.25
N ASP A 235 9.92 -4.74 30.36
CA ASP A 235 9.61 -5.38 31.65
C ASP A 235 9.72 -4.47 32.90
N THR A 236 9.46 -3.16 32.79
CA THR A 236 9.53 -2.27 33.98
C THR A 236 8.24 -1.67 34.51
N TYR A 237 7.04 -2.10 34.10
CA TYR A 237 5.82 -1.68 34.83
C TYR A 237 4.76 -2.80 34.89
N TYR A 238 4.69 -3.48 36.05
CA TYR A 238 3.62 -4.39 36.53
C TYR A 238 3.52 -5.83 35.97
N GLY A 239 4.62 -6.57 35.93
CA GLY A 239 4.58 -8.04 35.88
C GLY A 239 4.98 -8.64 37.23
N TYR A 240 4.03 -9.16 38.03
CA TYR A 240 4.37 -10.05 39.14
C TYR A 240 5.04 -11.31 38.56
N HIS A 241 6.38 -11.39 38.64
CA HIS A 241 7.12 -12.61 38.33
C HIS A 241 6.65 -13.73 39.25
N LYS A 242 5.85 -14.67 38.72
CA LYS A 242 5.78 -16.01 39.29
C LYS A 242 6.93 -16.81 38.70
N ASP A 243 7.84 -17.24 39.55
CA ASP A 243 8.88 -18.20 39.19
C ASP A 243 8.23 -19.43 38.56
N LYS A 244 8.41 -19.62 37.25
CA LYS A 244 8.02 -20.85 36.58
C LYS A 244 9.07 -21.89 36.93
N LYS A 245 8.74 -22.80 37.85
CA LYS A 245 9.54 -24.01 38.09
C LYS A 245 9.51 -24.88 36.84
N ILE A 246 10.65 -24.99 36.17
CA ILE A 246 10.84 -25.92 35.06
C ILE A 246 10.96 -27.32 35.67
N CYS A 247 9.98 -28.19 35.38
CA CYS A 247 10.07 -29.61 35.67
C CYS A 247 10.77 -30.28 34.49
N ILE A 248 12.06 -30.60 34.66
CA ILE A 248 12.78 -31.41 33.68
C ILE A 248 12.40 -32.86 33.96
N LEU A 249 11.60 -33.46 33.08
CA LEU A 249 11.36 -34.90 33.07
C LEU A 249 12.61 -35.58 32.50
N SER A 250 13.46 -36.10 33.38
CA SER A 250 14.55 -36.98 33.01
C SER A 250 13.99 -38.32 32.53
N THR A 251 14.12 -38.63 31.25
CA THR A 251 14.04 -40.02 30.77
C THR A 251 15.35 -40.70 31.16
N SER A 252 15.23 -41.79 31.92
CA SER A 252 16.35 -42.65 32.32
C SER A 252 16.93 -43.39 31.12
N GLU A 253 18.20 -43.81 31.28
CA GLU A 253 19.08 -44.51 30.32
C GLU A 253 19.84 -43.51 29.44
N ASP A 254 21.09 -43.13 29.73
CA ASP A 254 22.22 -43.96 30.15
C ASP A 254 23.21 -43.22 31.08
N LEU A 255 23.58 -43.89 32.17
CA LEU A 255 24.93 -43.86 32.74
C LEU A 255 25.92 -44.07 31.58
N GLU A 256 27.05 -43.38 31.44
CA GLU A 256 28.19 -43.44 32.35
C GLU A 256 29.35 -42.66 31.72
N ILE A 257 30.27 -42.16 32.56
CA ILE A 257 31.61 -41.62 32.23
C ILE A 257 31.57 -40.15 31.75
N SER A 258 32.10 -39.15 32.44
CA SER A 258 33.28 -39.07 33.29
C SER A 258 33.20 -37.80 34.14
N SER A 259 33.48 -37.95 35.43
CA SER A 259 33.72 -36.87 36.37
C SER A 259 34.92 -36.01 35.96
N SER A 260 34.83 -34.69 36.13
CA SER A 260 35.85 -34.01 36.94
C SER A 260 35.38 -32.63 37.38
N ILE A 261 35.18 -32.54 38.68
CA ILE A 261 35.09 -31.32 39.48
C ILE A 261 36.39 -30.52 39.30
N ARG A 262 36.29 -29.21 39.09
CA ARG A 262 37.25 -28.25 39.66
C ARG A 262 36.64 -26.88 39.85
N THR A 263 36.44 -26.57 41.12
CA THR A 263 36.26 -25.25 41.71
C THR A 263 37.54 -24.42 41.56
N LEU A 264 37.43 -23.21 41.03
CA LEU A 264 37.90 -21.94 41.61
C LEU A 264 37.28 -20.78 40.83
#